data_AF-A0A4Y4K3G8-F1
#
_entry.id   AF-A0A4Y4K3G8-F1
#
_cell.length_a   1.000
_cell.length_b   1.000
_cell.length_c   1.000
_cell.angle_alpha   90.00
_cell.angle_beta   90.00
_cell.angle_gamma   90.00
#
_symmetry.space_group_name_H-M   'P 1'
#
loop_
_entity.id
_entity.type
_entity.pdbx_description
1 polymer ?
#
loop_
_entity_poly.entity_id
_entity_poly.type
_entity_poly.pdbx_seq_one_letter_code
_entity_poly.pdbx_strand_id
1 'polypeptide(L)' 'MAWSGMTSYDLGKPRQRMGLYRTVLHEGLRDDLPRYLNRDLLLQLWPVLRTLVGRTVRTVWEDAFPQLASRTRAAA' A
#
# COMPACT_ATOMS: atom_id res chain seq x y z
N MET A 1 10.05 -7.04 -14.21
CA MET A 1 10.07 -6.95 -12.73
C MET A 1 8.98 -7.85 -12.18
N ALA A 2 9.32 -9.05 -11.72
CA ALA A 2 8.37 -10.02 -11.18
C ALA A 2 8.51 -10.02 -9.66
N TRP A 3 7.80 -9.10 -9.01
CA TRP A 3 7.84 -8.91 -7.55
C TRP A 3 7.31 -10.15 -6.80
N SER A 4 6.30 -10.85 -7.34
CA SER A 4 5.74 -12.06 -6.71
C SER A 4 5.43 -13.19 -7.70
N GLY A 5 5.98 -13.15 -8.92
CA GLY A 5 5.58 -14.06 -10.02
C GLY A 5 4.21 -13.74 -10.64
N MET A 6 3.44 -12.81 -10.05
CA MET A 6 2.17 -12.30 -10.58
C MET A 6 2.43 -10.96 -11.29
N THR A 7 2.24 -10.92 -12.61
CA THR A 7 2.57 -9.76 -13.46
C THR A 7 1.37 -8.88 -13.79
N SER A 8 0.15 -9.33 -13.44
CA SER A 8 -1.08 -8.56 -13.64
C SER A 8 -1.95 -8.65 -12.40
N TYR A 9 -2.43 -7.51 -11.95
CA TYR A 9 -3.41 -7.40 -10.87
C TYR A 9 -4.63 -6.67 -11.43
N ASP A 10 -5.78 -7.33 -11.42
CA ASP A 10 -7.04 -6.68 -11.77
C ASP A 10 -7.45 -5.78 -10.60
N LEU A 11 -7.30 -4.47 -10.78
CA LEU A 11 -7.71 -3.48 -9.80
C LEU A 11 -9.23 -3.49 -9.59
N GLY A 12 -10.03 -4.06 -10.50
CA GLY A 12 -11.47 -4.26 -10.31
C GLY A 12 -11.82 -5.29 -9.23
N LYS A 13 -10.88 -6.17 -8.85
CA LYS A 13 -11.08 -7.20 -7.83
C LYS A 13 -10.46 -6.77 -6.48
N PRO A 14 -11.28 -6.58 -5.42
CA PRO A 14 -10.79 -6.08 -4.13
C PRO A 14 -9.63 -6.89 -3.53
N ARG A 15 -9.65 -8.22 -3.67
CA ARG A 15 -8.58 -9.10 -3.16
C ARG A 15 -7.26 -8.95 -3.91
N GLN A 16 -7.31 -8.84 -5.25
CA GLN A 16 -6.09 -8.65 -6.05
C GLN A 16 -5.52 -7.25 -5.86
N ARG A 17 -6.38 -6.24 -5.78
CA ARG A 17 -6.00 -4.86 -5.44
C ARG A 17 -5.26 -4.78 -4.10
N MET A 18 -5.77 -5.46 -3.07
CA MET A 18 -5.11 -5.54 -1.76
C MET A 18 -3.74 -6.24 -1.86
N GLY A 19 -3.66 -7.34 -2.61
CA GLY A 19 -2.41 -8.04 -2.87
C GLY A 19 -1.35 -7.17 -3.55
N LEU A 20 -1.72 -6.45 -4.62
CA LEU A 20 -0.82 -5.53 -5.31
C LEU A 20 -0.27 -4.48 -4.35
N TYR A 21 -1.14 -3.81 -3.59
CA TYR A 21 -0.72 -2.73 -2.69
C TYR A 21 0.22 -3.27 -1.63
N ARG A 22 -0.06 -4.45 -1.07
CA ARG A 22 0.84 -5.09 -0.12
C ARG A 22 2.21 -5.40 -0.73
N THR A 23 2.27 -5.96 -1.94
CA THR A 23 3.53 -6.25 -2.63
C THR A 23 4.33 -4.98 -2.91
N VAL A 24 3.69 -3.93 -3.42
CA VAL A 24 4.36 -2.65 -3.71
C VAL A 24 4.85 -1.97 -2.43
N LEU A 25 4.12 -2.08 -1.31
CA LEU A 25 4.57 -1.53 -0.02
C LEU A 25 5.79 -2.27 0.55
N HIS A 26 5.88 -3.58 0.32
CA HIS A 26 6.97 -4.41 0.83
C HIS A 26 8.21 -4.36 -0.04
N GLU A 27 8.02 -4.33 -1.36
CA GLU A 27 9.09 -4.58 -2.30
C GLU A 27 9.27 -3.41 -3.27
N GLY A 28 8.21 -2.69 -3.61
CA GLY A 28 8.22 -1.65 -4.65
C GLY A 28 9.34 -0.62 -4.46
N LEU A 29 10.06 -0.33 -5.56
CA LEU A 29 11.03 0.74 -5.58
C LEU A 29 10.34 2.11 -5.66
N ARG A 30 11.08 3.17 -5.33
CA ARG A 30 10.56 4.53 -5.29
C ARG A 30 9.81 4.96 -6.56
N ASP A 31 10.30 4.52 -7.71
CA ASP A 31 9.76 4.86 -9.03
C ASP A 31 8.50 4.06 -9.38
N ASP A 32 8.27 2.93 -8.72
CA ASP A 32 7.08 2.10 -8.89
C ASP A 32 5.87 2.65 -8.10
N LEU A 33 6.11 3.38 -7.01
CA LEU A 33 5.04 3.98 -6.20
C LEU A 33 4.03 4.77 -7.04
N PRO A 34 4.43 5.83 -7.79
CA PRO A 34 3.47 6.62 -8.55
C PRO A 34 2.83 5.84 -9.71
N ARG A 35 3.44 4.73 -10.15
CA ARG A 35 2.94 3.91 -11.25
C ARG A 35 1.86 2.92 -10.82
N TYR A 36 1.92 2.42 -9.59
CA TYR A 36 1.04 1.35 -9.10
C TYR A 36 0.14 1.75 -7.93
N LEU A 37 0.49 2.79 -7.18
CA LEU A 37 -0.31 3.26 -6.06
C LEU A 37 -1.11 4.51 -6.43
N ASN A 38 -2.41 4.42 -6.25
CA ASN A 38 -3.30 5.56 -6.27
C ASN A 38 -3.42 6.08 -4.82
N ARG A 39 -3.25 7.39 -4.65
CA ARG A 39 -3.26 8.05 -3.34
C ARG A 39 -4.56 7.80 -2.57
N ASP A 40 -5.71 8.03 -3.21
CA ASP A 40 -7.01 7.98 -2.54
C ASP A 40 -7.35 6.54 -2.14
N LEU A 41 -7.04 5.60 -3.03
CA LEU A 41 -7.22 4.19 -2.76
C LEU A 41 -6.26 3.69 -1.68
N LEU A 42 -5.01 4.15 -1.66
CA LEU A 42 -4.05 3.83 -0.61
C LEU A 42 -4.57 4.32 0.74
N LEU A 43 -5.06 5.56 0.82
CA LEU A 43 -5.64 6.11 2.04
C LEU A 43 -6.85 5.31 2.54
N GLN A 44 -7.70 4.84 1.64
CA GLN A 44 -8.85 4.00 1.98
C GLN A 44 -8.44 2.62 2.51
N LEU A 45 -7.42 2.01 1.90
CA LEU A 45 -6.97 0.64 2.25
C LEU A 45 -5.96 0.63 3.40
N TRP A 46 -5.32 1.76 3.70
CA TRP A 46 -4.24 1.86 4.69
C TRP A 46 -4.58 1.32 6.08
N PRO A 47 -5.77 1.54 6.67
CA PRO A 47 -6.12 0.99 7.98
C PRO A 47 -6.04 -0.55 8.05
N VAL A 48 -6.25 -1.23 6.92
CA VAL A 48 -6.08 -2.68 6.80
C VAL A 48 -4.64 -3.02 6.43
N LEU A 49 -4.05 -2.34 5.43
CA LEU A 49 -2.67 -2.61 5.00
C LEU A 49 -1.66 -2.45 6.13
N ARG A 50 -1.81 -1.45 7.00
CA ARG A 50 -0.92 -1.19 8.15
C ARG A 50 -0.81 -2.37 9.14
N THR A 51 -1.79 -3.28 9.16
CA THR A 51 -1.79 -4.47 10.01
C THR A 51 -1.11 -5.66 9.32
N LEU A 52 -1.02 -5.61 8.00
CA LEU A 52 -0.46 -6.66 7.14
C LEU A 52 1.00 -6.40 6.75
N VAL A 53 1.49 -5.18 6.96
CA VAL A 53 2.88 -4.77 6.77
C VAL A 53 3.62 -4.71 8.11
N GLY A 54 4.92 -4.98 8.09
CA GLY A 54 5.75 -4.94 9.29
C GLY A 54 5.85 -3.53 9.90
N ARG A 55 6.15 -3.44 11.19
CA ARG A 55 6.25 -2.17 11.93
C ARG A 55 7.19 -1.16 11.24
N THR A 56 8.33 -1.63 10.74
CA THR A 56 9.31 -0.79 10.04
C THR A 56 8.72 -0.15 8.78
N VAL A 57 8.09 -0.95 7.92
CA VAL A 57 7.43 -0.47 6.70
C VAL A 57 6.37 0.56 7.07
N ARG A 58 5.52 0.24 8.04
CA ARG A 58 4.49 1.15 8.53
C ARG A 58 5.07 2.50 8.98
N THR A 59 6.10 2.49 9.81
CA THR A 59 6.72 3.72 10.32
C THR A 59 7.31 4.56 9.19
N VAL A 60 8.07 3.95 8.28
CA VAL A 60 8.68 4.68 7.14
C VAL A 60 7.60 5.34 6.28
N TRP A 61 6.51 4.64 6.01
CA TRP A 61 5.42 5.15 5.18
C TRP A 61 4.60 6.23 5.87
N GLU A 62 4.34 6.10 7.17
CA GLU A 62 3.64 7.13 7.95
C GLU A 62 4.47 8.39 8.13
N ASP A 63 5.79 8.25 8.28
CA ASP A 63 6.74 9.36 8.37
C ASP A 63 6.87 10.11 7.03
N ALA A 64 7.01 9.36 5.93
CA ALA A 64 7.08 9.94 4.58
C ALA A 64 5.74 10.54 4.12
N PHE A 65 4.61 9.97 4.56
CA PHE A 65 3.27 10.39 4.16
C PHE A 65 2.35 10.55 5.39
N PRO A 66 2.39 11.71 6.07
CA PRO A 66 1.62 11.96 7.30
C PRO A 66 0.11 11.72 7.16
N GLN A 67 -0.44 11.94 5.96
CA GLN A 67 -1.83 11.65 5.60
C GLN A 67 -2.27 10.19 5.86
N LEU A 68 -1.36 9.21 5.77
CA LEU A 68 -1.63 7.81 6.11
C LEU A 68 -1.82 7.63 7.63
N ALA A 69 -1.02 8.32 8.43
CA ALA A 69 -1.17 8.35 9.88
C ALA A 69 -2.47 9.05 10.29
N SER A 70 -2.75 10.21 9.69
CA SER A 70 -3.99 10.98 9.95
C SER A 70 -5.24 10.17 9.60
N ARG A 71 -5.24 9.44 8.48
CA ARG A 71 -6.40 8.64 8.06
C ARG A 71 -6.68 7.47 8.99
N THR A 72 -5.63 6.90 9.60
CA THR A 72 -5.81 5.88 10.65
C THR A 72 -6.50 6.48 11.87
N ARG A 73 -6.09 7.67 12.30
CA ARG A 73 -6.69 8.35 13.46
C ARG A 73 -8.16 8.71 13.25
N ALA A 74 -8.56 8.95 12.00
CA ALA A 74 -9.96 9.24 11.65
C ALA A 74 -10.84 7.98 11.49
N ALA A 75 -10.23 6.79 11.42
CA ALA A 75 -10.93 5.51 11.27
C ALA A 75 -11.03 4.70 12.58
N ALA A 76 -10.46 5.22 13.67
CA ALA A 76 -10.50 4.67 15.03
C ALA A 76 -11.49 5.47 15.88
#